data_AF-A0AAV1H021-F1
#
_entry.id   AF-A0AAV1H021-F1
#
_cell.length_a   1.000
_cell.length_b   1.000
_cell.length_c   1.000
_cell.angle_alpha   90.00
_cell.angle_beta   90.00
_cell.angle_gamma   90.00
#
_symmetry.space_group_name_H-M   'P 1'
#
loop_
_entity.id
_entity.type
_entity.pdbx_description
1 polymer ?
#
loop_
_entity_poly.entity_id
_entity_poly.type
_entity_poly.pdbx_seq_one_letter_code
_entity_poly.pdbx_strand_id
1 'polypeptide(L)'
;MGSQTGAALQKQTLLWFIVAVSQCVSVLSCGPHYEYAIEEFCLAKFKLDMQELDQRHWCSWEDTVELYGELTNCTFLVAEKMACYWPNRLVDEFFIRVHKQYFHDCSMSGRLLKDPPNRILGPFIVVPILVTLLMTALVVWRSKRSEGIV
;
A
#
# COMPACT_ATOMS: atom_id res chain seq x y z
N MET A 1 13.03 56.42 8.80
CA MET A 1 11.84 56.04 9.61
C MET A 1 10.83 55.17 8.83
N GLY A 2 11.26 54.28 7.91
CA GLY A 2 10.34 53.50 7.04
C GLY A 2 10.33 51.98 7.24
N SER A 3 11.08 51.43 8.20
CA SER A 3 11.31 49.98 8.32
C SER A 3 10.33 49.26 9.25
N GLN A 4 9.79 49.93 10.28
CA GLN A 4 8.91 49.28 11.27
C GLN A 4 7.47 49.06 10.79
N THR A 5 6.96 49.94 9.92
CA THR A 5 5.60 49.84 9.37
C THR A 5 5.45 48.68 8.39
N GLY A 6 6.49 48.37 7.61
CA GLY A 6 6.52 47.20 6.72
C GLY A 6 6.52 45.87 7.48
N ALA A 7 7.27 45.78 8.58
CA ALA A 7 7.35 44.57 9.41
C ALA A 7 6.04 44.26 10.15
N ALA A 8 5.32 45.30 10.62
CA ALA A 8 4.03 45.13 11.29
C ALA A 8 2.93 44.68 10.32
N LEU A 9 2.87 45.29 9.13
CA LEU A 9 1.93 44.91 8.07
C LEU A 9 2.20 43.47 7.60
N GLN A 10 3.46 43.08 7.44
CA GLN A 10 3.84 41.72 7.04
C GLN A 10 3.45 40.67 8.10
N LYS A 11 3.63 40.96 9.39
CA LYS A 11 3.18 40.08 10.48
C LYS A 11 1.66 39.92 10.51
N GLN A 12 0.93 41.01 10.29
CA GLN A 12 -0.53 40.98 10.30
C GLN A 12 -1.07 40.21 9.10
N THR A 13 -0.49 40.41 7.91
CA THR A 13 -0.78 39.61 6.72
C THR A 13 -0.47 38.13 6.94
N LEU A 14 0.67 37.79 7.56
CA LEU A 14 1.02 36.41 7.89
C LEU A 14 0.01 35.78 8.86
N LEU A 15 -0.41 36.52 9.89
CA LEU A 15 -1.44 36.09 10.83
C LEU A 15 -2.78 35.82 10.12
N TRP A 16 -3.21 36.71 9.22
CA TRP A 16 -4.42 36.49 8.40
C TRP A 16 -4.30 35.25 7.52
N PHE A 17 -3.14 35.03 6.89
CA PHE A 17 -2.89 33.81 6.12
C PHE A 17 -2.94 32.55 7.00
N ILE A 18 -2.33 32.56 8.19
CA ILE A 18 -2.35 31.42 9.12
C ILE A 18 -3.78 31.11 9.58
N VAL A 19 -4.56 32.14 9.93
CA VAL A 19 -5.96 31.98 10.36
C VAL A 19 -6.81 31.44 9.22
N ALA A 20 -6.67 31.98 8.00
CA ALA A 20 -7.38 31.50 6.83
C ALA A 20 -7.03 30.04 6.49
N VAL A 21 -5.75 29.67 6.55
CA VAL A 21 -5.30 28.29 6.33
C VAL A 21 -5.85 27.35 7.42
N SER A 22 -5.80 27.75 8.69
CA SER A 22 -6.32 26.94 9.80
C SER A 22 -7.83 26.73 9.73
N GLN A 23 -8.60 27.75 9.34
CA GLN A 23 -10.03 27.63 9.11
C GLN A 23 -10.35 26.74 7.90
N CYS A 24 -9.58 26.86 6.82
CA CYS A 24 -9.75 26.02 5.63
C CYS A 24 -9.49 24.53 5.94
N VAL A 25 -8.41 24.23 6.70
CA VAL A 25 -8.08 22.86 7.13
C VAL A 25 -9.17 22.25 8.02
N SER A 26 -9.80 23.06 8.88
CA SER A 26 -10.86 22.58 9.78
C SER A 26 -12.17 22.26 9.05
N VAL A 27 -12.42 22.88 7.89
CA VAL A 27 -13.64 22.63 7.09
C VAL A 27 -13.51 21.38 6.21
N LEU A 28 -12.29 20.96 5.86
CA LEU A 28 -12.03 19.84 4.93
C LEU A 28 -11.68 18.51 5.62
N SER A 29 -11.35 18.54 6.91
CA SER A 29 -11.07 17.32 7.69
C SER A 29 -12.38 16.66 8.13
N CYS A 30 -12.44 15.33 8.02
CA CYS A 30 -13.55 14.57 8.59
C CYS A 30 -13.54 14.70 10.13
N GLY A 31 -14.75 14.70 10.74
CA GLY A 31 -14.96 14.78 12.19
C GLY A 31 -15.55 13.51 12.81
N PRO A 32 -15.97 13.53 14.08
CA PRO A 32 -16.46 12.34 14.79
C PRO A 32 -17.67 11.65 14.15
N HIS A 33 -18.52 12.42 13.44
CA HIS A 33 -19.66 11.86 12.69
C HIS A 33 -19.23 10.93 11.55
N TYR A 34 -18.08 11.21 10.93
CA TYR A 34 -17.50 10.34 9.91
C TYR A 34 -17.04 9.02 10.53
N GLU A 35 -16.36 9.08 11.68
CA GLU A 35 -15.93 7.87 12.40
C GLU A 35 -17.12 6.99 12.79
N TYR A 36 -18.19 7.59 13.32
CA TYR A 36 -19.42 6.85 13.62
C TYR A 36 -20.02 6.19 12.37
N ALA A 37 -20.11 6.93 11.26
CA ALA A 37 -20.69 6.41 10.02
C ALA A 37 -19.88 5.26 9.40
N ILE A 38 -18.54 5.33 9.39
CA ILE A 38 -17.73 4.22 8.89
C ILE A 38 -17.81 2.99 9.80
N GLU A 39 -17.97 3.16 11.11
CA GLU A 39 -18.18 2.03 12.01
C GLU A 39 -19.56 1.37 11.82
N GLU A 40 -20.62 2.17 11.66
CA GLU A 40 -21.98 1.65 11.55
C GLU A 40 -22.28 1.05 10.17
N PHE A 41 -21.82 1.68 9.09
CA PHE A 41 -22.13 1.22 7.73
C PHE A 41 -21.06 0.29 7.17
N CYS A 42 -19.79 0.69 7.25
CA CYS A 42 -18.72 -0.01 6.56
C CYS A 42 -18.18 -1.19 7.39
N LEU A 43 -17.84 -0.95 8.65
CA LEU A 43 -17.31 -2.00 9.53
C LEU A 43 -18.37 -3.04 9.89
N ALA A 44 -19.63 -2.65 10.05
CA ALA A 44 -20.71 -3.60 10.33
C ALA A 44 -20.88 -4.62 9.20
N LYS A 45 -20.87 -4.18 7.94
CA LYS A 45 -20.88 -5.10 6.78
C LYS A 45 -19.62 -5.96 6.75
N PHE A 46 -18.44 -5.35 6.85
CA PHE A 46 -17.16 -6.07 6.82
C PHE A 46 -17.06 -7.15 7.93
N LYS A 47 -17.62 -6.89 9.11
CA LYS A 47 -17.73 -7.87 10.20
C LYS A 47 -18.51 -9.11 9.78
N LEU A 48 -19.63 -8.93 9.09
CA LEU A 48 -20.45 -10.05 8.59
C LEU A 48 -19.70 -10.82 7.51
N ASP A 49 -19.11 -10.11 6.55
CA ASP A 49 -18.36 -10.73 5.46
C ASP A 49 -17.15 -11.55 6.00
N MET A 50 -16.42 -11.00 6.98
CA MET A 50 -15.29 -11.70 7.62
C MET A 50 -15.72 -12.86 8.51
N GLN A 51 -16.95 -12.84 9.05
CA GLN A 51 -17.51 -13.96 9.79
C GLN A 51 -17.92 -15.09 8.85
N GLU A 52 -18.47 -14.77 7.67
CA GLU A 52 -18.81 -15.75 6.64
C GLU A 52 -17.57 -16.43 6.04
N LEU A 53 -16.47 -15.68 5.86
CA LEU A 53 -15.22 -16.18 5.27
C LEU A 53 -14.47 -17.22 6.14
N ASP A 54 -14.79 -17.32 7.43
CA ASP A 54 -14.07 -18.07 8.47
C ASP A 54 -12.65 -17.54 8.75
N GLN A 55 -12.25 -17.60 10.03
CA GLN A 55 -10.98 -17.06 10.51
C GLN A 55 -9.75 -17.68 9.83
N ARG A 56 -9.83 -18.93 9.37
CA ARG A 56 -8.71 -19.62 8.71
C ARG A 56 -8.29 -18.95 7.40
N HIS A 57 -9.20 -18.24 6.73
CA HIS A 57 -8.95 -17.60 5.44
C HIS A 57 -8.57 -16.11 5.58
N TRP A 58 -8.58 -15.53 6.78
CA TRP A 58 -8.26 -14.12 6.97
C TRP A 58 -6.86 -13.72 6.47
N CYS A 59 -5.90 -14.65 6.47
CA CYS A 59 -4.55 -14.36 5.95
C CYS A 59 -4.37 -14.63 4.45
N SER A 60 -5.38 -15.17 3.77
CA SER A 60 -5.40 -15.32 2.32
C SER A 60 -5.79 -13.99 1.68
N TRP A 61 -4.86 -13.38 0.94
CA TRP A 61 -5.15 -12.13 0.24
C TRP A 61 -6.15 -12.32 -0.90
N GLU A 62 -6.09 -13.45 -1.58
CA GLU A 62 -7.02 -13.79 -2.67
C GLU A 62 -8.47 -13.81 -2.17
N ASP A 63 -8.68 -14.33 -0.96
CA ASP A 63 -10.02 -14.42 -0.35
C ASP A 63 -10.49 -13.09 0.26
N THR A 64 -9.57 -12.22 0.70
CA THR A 64 -9.90 -11.00 1.45
C THR A 64 -9.82 -9.71 0.63
N VAL A 65 -9.23 -9.74 -0.57
CA VAL A 65 -9.00 -8.55 -1.40
C VAL A 65 -10.31 -7.85 -1.79
N GLU A 66 -11.34 -8.61 -2.16
CA GLU A 66 -12.63 -8.05 -2.55
C GLU A 66 -13.33 -7.39 -1.36
N LEU A 67 -13.44 -8.10 -0.23
CA LEU A 67 -14.06 -7.59 1.01
C LEU A 67 -13.35 -6.34 1.54
N TYR A 68 -12.01 -6.35 1.53
CA TYR A 68 -11.22 -5.20 1.95
C TYR A 68 -11.35 -4.02 0.96
N GLY A 69 -11.49 -4.32 -0.33
CA GLY A 69 -11.79 -3.34 -1.38
C GLY A 69 -13.15 -2.68 -1.17
N GLU A 70 -14.19 -3.47 -0.86
CA GLU A 70 -15.52 -2.96 -0.53
C GLU A 70 -15.51 -2.08 0.73
N LEU A 71 -14.80 -2.50 1.78
CA LEU A 71 -14.59 -1.70 3.00
C LEU A 71 -13.94 -0.35 2.67
N THR A 72 -12.87 -0.37 1.86
CA THR A 72 -12.14 0.83 1.43
C THR A 72 -13.05 1.77 0.64
N ASN A 73 -13.79 1.24 -0.34
CA ASN A 73 -14.72 2.00 -1.16
C ASN A 73 -15.86 2.59 -0.31
N CYS A 74 -16.40 1.84 0.64
CA CYS A 74 -17.42 2.34 1.56
C CYS A 74 -16.91 3.55 2.36
N THR A 75 -15.71 3.49 2.95
CA THR A 75 -15.15 4.64 3.68
C THR A 75 -14.93 5.86 2.80
N PHE A 76 -14.52 5.64 1.54
CA PHE A 76 -14.38 6.69 0.55
C PHE A 76 -15.72 7.36 0.21
N LEU A 77 -16.76 6.58 -0.07
CA LEU A 77 -18.11 7.10 -0.37
C LEU A 77 -18.73 7.85 0.82
N VAL A 78 -18.49 7.38 2.04
CA VAL A 78 -18.93 8.08 3.25
C VAL A 78 -18.22 9.43 3.39
N ALA A 79 -16.90 9.49 3.12
CA ALA A 79 -16.15 10.73 3.15
C ALA A 79 -16.64 11.72 2.08
N GLU A 80 -16.87 11.24 0.86
CA GLU A 80 -17.43 12.02 -0.24
C GLU A 80 -18.81 12.60 0.13
N LYS A 81 -19.70 11.78 0.71
CA LYS A 81 -21.04 12.19 1.12
C LYS A 81 -21.03 13.19 2.28
N MET A 82 -20.02 13.13 3.13
CA MET A 82 -19.78 14.09 4.22
C MET A 82 -18.94 15.30 3.80
N ALA A 83 -18.59 15.40 2.51
CA ALA A 83 -17.79 16.48 1.92
C ALA A 83 -16.44 16.70 2.63
N CYS A 84 -15.78 15.61 3.03
CA CYS A 84 -14.46 15.66 3.64
C CYS A 84 -13.42 14.85 2.87
N TYR A 85 -12.14 15.17 3.07
CA TYR A 85 -11.06 14.57 2.30
C TYR A 85 -10.78 13.12 2.72
N TRP A 86 -10.53 12.25 1.73
CA TRP A 86 -10.07 10.87 1.92
C TRP A 86 -8.74 10.70 1.17
N PRO A 87 -7.70 10.10 1.79
CA PRO A 87 -7.65 9.59 3.15
C PRO A 87 -7.44 10.69 4.20
N ASN A 88 -7.70 10.38 5.46
CA ASN A 88 -7.55 11.28 6.61
C ASN A 88 -7.19 10.48 7.87
N ARG A 89 -6.83 11.18 8.95
CA ARG A 89 -6.38 10.55 10.19
C ARG A 89 -7.41 9.58 10.81
N LEU A 90 -8.71 9.87 10.71
CA LEU A 90 -9.75 9.00 11.28
C LEU A 90 -9.82 7.68 10.53
N VAL A 91 -9.75 7.70 9.20
CA VAL A 91 -9.75 6.47 8.40
C VAL A 91 -8.44 5.68 8.55
N ASP A 92 -7.31 6.35 8.78
CA ASP A 92 -6.04 5.68 9.11
C ASP A 92 -6.14 4.92 10.44
N GLU A 93 -6.62 5.58 11.49
CA GLU A 93 -6.84 4.95 12.81
C GLU A 93 -7.84 3.79 12.71
N PHE A 94 -8.91 3.96 11.94
CA PHE A 94 -9.89 2.92 11.65
C PHE A 94 -9.25 1.69 11.00
N PHE A 95 -8.50 1.84 9.91
CA PHE A 95 -7.86 0.71 9.25
C PHE A 95 -6.80 0.05 10.13
N ILE A 96 -6.06 0.80 10.94
CA ILE A 96 -5.14 0.21 11.92
C ILE A 96 -5.89 -0.68 12.91
N ARG A 97 -7.09 -0.28 13.39
CA ARG A 97 -7.92 -1.14 14.25
C ARG A 97 -8.38 -2.41 13.51
N VAL A 98 -8.82 -2.29 12.26
CA VAL A 98 -9.20 -3.43 11.42
C VAL A 98 -8.03 -4.40 11.25
N HIS A 99 -6.84 -3.90 10.90
CA HIS A 99 -5.63 -4.74 10.77
C HIS A 99 -5.25 -5.44 12.06
N LYS A 100 -5.32 -4.76 13.20
CA LYS A 100 -5.07 -5.37 14.51
C LYS A 100 -6.11 -6.44 14.87
N GLN A 101 -7.36 -6.26 14.48
CA GLN A 101 -8.42 -7.22 14.81
C GLN A 101 -8.37 -8.47 13.93
N TYR A 102 -8.28 -8.29 12.60
CA TYR A 102 -8.45 -9.38 11.64
C TYR A 102 -7.14 -9.93 11.07
N PHE A 103 -6.08 -9.12 11.03
CA PHE A 103 -4.87 -9.45 10.28
C PHE A 103 -3.60 -9.47 11.14
N HIS A 104 -3.71 -9.50 12.47
CA HIS A 104 -2.56 -9.39 13.39
C HIS A 104 -1.56 -10.54 13.26
N ASP A 105 -2.02 -11.75 12.95
CA ASP A 105 -1.18 -12.94 12.78
C ASP A 105 -0.72 -13.16 11.33
N CYS A 106 -1.16 -12.30 10.39
CA CYS A 106 -0.87 -12.50 8.98
C CYS A 106 0.53 -12.02 8.60
N SER A 107 1.26 -12.84 7.85
CA SER A 107 2.60 -12.45 7.40
C SER A 107 2.53 -11.33 6.36
N MET A 108 3.41 -10.33 6.50
CA MET A 108 3.59 -9.28 5.48
C MET A 108 4.27 -9.80 4.20
N SER A 109 4.85 -11.01 4.26
CA SER A 109 5.53 -11.65 3.14
C SER A 109 4.51 -12.24 2.16
N GLY A 110 4.77 -12.13 0.85
CA GLY A 110 3.95 -12.73 -0.21
C GLY A 110 2.95 -11.81 -0.91
N ARG A 111 2.63 -10.63 -0.35
CA ARG A 111 1.76 -9.64 -1.03
C ARG A 111 2.50 -8.66 -1.92
N LEU A 112 3.77 -8.37 -1.62
CA LEU A 112 4.58 -7.43 -2.39
C LEU A 112 5.31 -8.19 -3.50
N LEU A 113 5.13 -7.76 -4.76
CA LEU A 113 5.93 -8.24 -5.87
C LEU A 113 7.40 -7.92 -5.57
N LYS A 114 8.18 -8.98 -5.31
CA LYS A 114 9.58 -8.87 -4.90
C LYS A 114 10.36 -10.00 -5.53
N ASP A 115 11.58 -9.69 -5.97
CA ASP A 115 12.49 -10.69 -6.47
C ASP A 115 12.78 -11.77 -5.41
N PRO A 116 12.92 -13.04 -5.82
CA PRO A 116 13.29 -14.09 -4.90
C PRO A 116 14.66 -13.81 -4.28
N PRO A 117 14.92 -14.31 -3.06
CA PRO A 117 16.20 -14.10 -2.40
C PRO A 117 17.36 -14.63 -3.27
N ASN A 118 18.52 -13.95 -3.24
CA ASN A 118 19.68 -14.26 -4.10
C ASN A 118 20.12 -15.73 -4.05
N ARG A 119 19.88 -16.42 -2.92
CA ARG A 119 20.16 -17.86 -2.78
C ARG A 119 19.37 -18.75 -3.75
N ILE A 120 18.20 -18.29 -4.19
CA ILE A 120 17.33 -18.97 -5.17
C ILE A 120 17.60 -18.39 -6.56
N LEU A 121 17.63 -17.06 -6.68
CA LEU A 121 17.82 -16.36 -7.96
C LEU A 121 19.20 -16.64 -8.59
N GLY A 122 20.26 -16.68 -7.79
CA GLY A 122 21.64 -16.88 -8.24
C GLY A 122 21.82 -18.20 -9.02
N PRO A 123 21.44 -19.36 -8.46
CA PRO A 123 21.47 -20.63 -9.18
C PRO A 123 20.68 -20.60 -10.49
N PHE A 124 19.49 -19.98 -10.52
CA PHE A 124 18.69 -19.86 -11.75
C PHE A 124 19.39 -19.05 -12.85
N ILE A 125 20.28 -18.14 -12.49
CA ILE A 125 21.08 -17.37 -13.45
C ILE A 125 22.33 -18.14 -13.87
N VAL A 126 23.06 -18.71 -12.90
CA VAL A 126 24.37 -19.34 -13.12
C VAL A 126 24.23 -20.67 -13.88
N VAL A 127 23.24 -21.51 -13.56
CA VAL A 127 23.08 -22.83 -14.17
C VAL A 127 22.89 -22.75 -15.69
N PRO A 128 21.98 -21.92 -16.25
CA PRO A 128 21.86 -21.76 -17.69
C PRO A 128 23.15 -21.30 -18.37
N ILE A 129 23.89 -20.38 -17.75
CA ILE A 129 25.18 -19.90 -18.28
C ILE A 129 26.20 -21.05 -18.34
N LEU A 130 26.32 -21.83 -17.27
CA LEU A 130 27.24 -22.97 -17.26
C LEU A 130 26.85 -24.02 -18.30
N VAL A 131 25.55 -24.29 -18.47
CA VAL A 131 25.05 -25.21 -19.48
C VAL A 131 25.38 -24.73 -20.89
N THR A 132 25.18 -23.45 -21.21
CA THR A 132 25.52 -22.92 -22.54
C THR A 132 27.02 -22.98 -22.81
N LEU A 133 27.87 -22.68 -21.81
CA LEU A 133 29.32 -22.80 -21.94
C LEU A 133 29.77 -24.26 -22.14
N LEU A 134 29.18 -25.20 -21.41
CA LEU A 134 29.48 -26.62 -21.57
C LEU A 134 29.05 -27.14 -22.94
N MET A 135 27.85 -26.79 -23.40
CA MET A 135 27.34 -27.21 -24.71
C MET A 135 28.18 -26.64 -25.85
N THR A 136 28.58 -25.36 -25.78
CA THR A 136 29.47 -24.76 -26.78
C THR A 136 30.84 -25.42 -26.79
N ALA A 137 31.44 -25.69 -25.62
CA ALA A 137 32.70 -26.43 -25.52
C ALA A 137 32.60 -27.84 -26.12
N LEU A 138 31.51 -28.56 -25.83
CA LEU A 138 31.23 -29.89 -26.38
C LEU A 138 31.09 -29.86 -27.91
N VAL A 139 30.37 -28.88 -28.45
CA VAL A 139 30.20 -28.69 -29.91
C VAL A 139 31.55 -28.41 -30.57
N VAL A 140 32.33 -27.48 -30.03
CA VAL A 140 33.67 -27.14 -30.55
C VAL A 140 34.59 -28.36 -30.52
N TRP A 141 34.58 -29.12 -29.43
CA TRP A 141 35.39 -30.33 -29.28
C TRP A 141 35.00 -31.41 -30.29
N ARG A 142 33.70 -31.67 -30.46
CA ARG A 142 33.19 -32.65 -31.44
C ARG A 142 33.49 -32.22 -32.88
N SER A 143 33.34 -30.93 -33.19
CA SER A 143 33.66 -30.39 -34.52
C SER A 143 35.13 -30.59 -34.86
N LYS A 144 36.06 -30.20 -33.97
CA LYS A 144 37.50 -30.37 -34.19
C LYS A 144 37.91 -31.84 -34.31
N ARG A 145 37.30 -32.74 -33.52
CA ARG A 145 37.59 -34.18 -33.60
C ARG A 145 37.08 -34.82 -34.89
N SER A 146 35.97 -34.31 -35.43
CA SER A 146 35.44 -34.76 -36.73
C SER A 146 36.31 -34.28 -37.90
N GLU A 147 36.92 -33.09 -37.81
CA GLU A 147 37.84 -32.58 -38.83
C GLU A 147 39.23 -33.25 -38.79
N GLY A 148 39.67 -33.73 -37.62
CA GLY A 148 40.92 -34.48 -37.45
C GLY A 148 40.85 -35.98 -37.78
N ILE A 149 39.70 -36.48 -38.23
CA ILE A 149 39.49 -37.82 -38.80
C ILE A 149 39.33 -37.67 -40.32
N VAL A 150 40.45 -37.39 -41.01
CA VAL A 150 40.68 -37.59 -42.45
C VAL A 150 42.13 -38.03 -42.62
#